data_AF-A0A9C9DJT6-F1
#
_entry.id   AF-A0A9C9DJT6-F1
#
_cell.length_a   1.000
_cell.length_b   1.000
_cell.length_c   1.000
_cell.angle_alpha   90.00
_cell.angle_beta   90.00
_cell.angle_gamma   90.00
#
_symmetry.space_group_name_H-M   'P 1'
#
loop_
_entity.id
_entity.type
_entity.pdbx_description
1 polymer ?
#
loop_
_entity_poly.entity_id
_entity_poly.type
_entity_poly.pdbx_seq_one_letter_code
_entity_poly.pdbx_strand_id
1 'polypeptide(L)' 'MPQLEHIEAIEKRLWNAADTLRANSNYASNEYFLPVMGLVFLRHAYSRYLGVKDSIKAGLPRRGGKTRALSKEDFSQQSA' A
#
# COMPACT_ATOMS: atom_id res chain seq x y z
N MET A 1 25.96 -2.66 -10.14
CA MET A 1 24.80 -3.25 -9.44
C MET A 1 23.53 -2.63 -10.00
N PRO A 2 22.85 -3.29 -10.95
CA PRO A 2 21.70 -2.71 -11.66
C PRO A 2 20.49 -2.43 -10.75
N GLN A 3 20.38 -3.09 -9.61
CA GLN A 3 19.30 -2.85 -8.63
C GLN A 3 19.35 -1.44 -8.02
N LEU A 4 20.53 -0.85 -7.83
CA LEU A 4 20.67 0.49 -7.23
C LEU A 4 20.23 1.59 -8.21
N GLU A 5 20.55 1.45 -9.49
CA GLU A 5 20.12 2.36 -10.57
C GLU A 5 18.58 2.41 -10.68
N HIS A 6 17.92 1.26 -10.52
CA HIS A 6 16.46 1.19 -10.52
C HIS A 6 15.84 1.88 -9.31
N ILE A 7 16.46 1.80 -8.13
CA ILE A 7 15.99 2.47 -6.91
C ILE A 7 16.13 3.99 -7.07
N GLU A 8 17.27 4.49 -7.56
CA GLU A 8 17.49 5.93 -7.76
C GLU A 8 16.50 6.52 -8.78
N ALA A 9 16.21 5.78 -9.87
CA ALA A 9 15.21 6.19 -10.84
C ALA A 9 13.78 6.24 -10.24
N ILE A 10 13.46 5.30 -9.35
CA ILE A 10 12.18 5.28 -8.62
C ILE A 10 12.11 6.47 -7.65
N GLU A 11 13.17 6.72 -6.88
CA GLU A 11 13.26 7.86 -5.97
C GLU A 11 13.07 9.18 -6.70
N LYS A 12 13.78 9.41 -7.82
CA LYS A 12 13.61 10.62 -8.65
C LYS A 12 12.17 10.77 -9.15
N ARG A 13 11.52 9.69 -9.58
CA ARG A 13 10.11 9.73 -10.02
C ARG A 13 9.14 10.04 -8.89
N LEU A 14 9.35 9.46 -7.71
CA LEU A 14 8.56 9.78 -6.51
C LEU A 14 8.75 11.23 -6.08
N TRP A 15 9.99 11.72 -6.10
CA TRP A 15 10.31 13.11 -5.76
C TRP A 15 9.62 14.07 -6.72
N ASN A 16 9.72 13.84 -8.04
CA ASN A 16 9.06 14.68 -9.05
C ASN A 16 7.53 14.65 -8.94
N ALA A 17 6.93 13.49 -8.64
CA ALA A 17 5.49 13.38 -8.44
C ALA A 17 5.04 14.15 -7.19
N ALA A 18 5.78 14.03 -6.09
CA ALA A 18 5.54 14.77 -4.86
C ALA A 18 5.72 16.29 -5.08
N ASP A 19 6.72 16.70 -5.85
CA ASP A 19 6.97 18.11 -6.18
C ASP A 19 5.88 18.69 -7.08
N THR A 20 5.36 17.91 -8.02
CA THR A 20 4.21 18.30 -8.85
C THR A 20 2.96 18.48 -7.99
N LEU A 21 2.74 17.59 -7.02
CA LEU A 21 1.66 17.74 -6.03
C LEU A 21 1.84 19.01 -5.21
N ARG A 22 3.06 19.27 -4.71
CA ARG A 22 3.44 20.49 -3.97
C ARG A 22 3.17 21.77 -4.78
N ALA A 23 3.56 21.79 -6.05
CA ALA A 23 3.41 22.96 -6.92
C ALA A 23 1.95 23.34 -7.16
N ASN A 24 1.02 22.40 -7.01
CA ASN A 24 -0.42 22.60 -7.21
C ASN A 24 -1.20 22.80 -5.90
N SER A 25 -0.51 23.00 -4.78
CA SER A 25 -1.13 23.05 -3.45
C SER A 25 -0.60 24.25 -2.67
N ASN A 26 -1.45 24.77 -1.79
CA ASN A 26 -1.22 26.03 -1.07
C ASN A 26 -0.52 25.83 0.29
N TYR A 27 -0.01 24.63 0.57
CA TYR A 27 0.61 24.26 1.84
C TYR A 27 2.12 24.58 1.84
N ALA A 28 2.72 24.67 3.02
CA ALA A 28 4.16 24.88 3.18
C ALA A 28 4.95 23.55 3.07
N SER A 29 6.23 23.60 2.71
CA SER A 29 7.09 22.42 2.46
C SER A 29 7.07 21.36 3.59
N ASN A 30 6.89 21.78 4.83
CA ASN A 30 6.79 20.93 6.03
C ASN A 30 5.45 20.19 6.17
N GLU A 31 4.39 20.65 5.50
CA GLU A 31 3.05 20.05 5.53
C GLU A 31 2.86 18.97 4.45
N TYR A 32 3.74 18.91 3.43
CA TYR A 32 3.67 17.93 2.34
C TYR A 32 4.24 16.56 2.66
N PHE A 33 5.16 16.49 3.62
CA PHE A 33 5.79 15.23 3.97
C PHE A 33 4.75 14.21 4.46
N LEU A 34 3.84 14.64 5.34
CA LEU A 34 2.78 13.82 5.91
C LEU A 34 1.85 13.18 4.86
N PRO A 35 1.21 13.93 3.94
CA PRO A 35 0.32 13.33 2.94
C PRO A 35 1.06 12.43 1.95
N VAL A 36 2.28 12.79 1.52
CA VAL A 36 3.07 11.95 0.60
C VAL A 36 3.48 10.63 1.27
N MET A 37 4.00 10.69 2.49
CA MET A 37 4.35 9.48 3.26
C MET A 37 3.10 8.65 3.59
N GLY A 38 1.97 9.28 3.88
CA GLY A 38 0.69 8.62 4.09
C GLY A 38 0.24 7.81 2.86
N LEU A 39 0.36 8.38 1.65
CA LEU A 39 0.03 7.69 0.40
C LEU A 39 0.97 6.50 0.13
N VAL A 40 2.28 6.68 0.36
CA VAL A 40 3.26 5.59 0.23
C VAL A 40 2.94 4.46 1.21
N PHE A 41 2.65 4.80 2.47
CA PHE A 41 2.26 3.84 3.49
C PHE A 41 0.98 3.09 3.10
N LEU A 42 -0.06 3.80 2.64
CA LEU A 42 -1.32 3.18 2.19
C LEU A 42 -1.09 2.23 1.01
N ARG A 43 -0.25 2.62 0.05
CA ARG A 43 0.11 1.75 -1.08
C ARG A 43 0.84 0.49 -0.60
N HIS A 44 1.76 0.63 0.34
CA HIS A 44 2.49 -0.49 0.92
C HIS A 44 1.56 -1.43 1.70
N ALA A 45 0.74 -0.89 2.60
CA ALA A 45 -0.23 -1.63 3.39
C ALA A 45 -1.24 -2.36 2.49
N TYR A 46 -1.73 -1.70 1.44
CA TYR A 46 -2.66 -2.30 0.48
C TYR A 46 -2.02 -3.44 -0.32
N SER A 47 -0.75 -3.29 -0.70
CA SER A 47 -0.01 -4.35 -1.41
C SER A 47 0.16 -5.59 -0.53
N ARG A 48 0.49 -5.42 0.75
CA ARG A 48 0.55 -6.52 1.73
C ARG A 48 -0.82 -7.18 1.94
N TYR A 49 -1.87 -6.38 2.06
CA TYR A 49 -3.26 -6.87 2.15
C TYR A 49 -3.63 -7.73 0.93
N LEU A 50 -3.34 -7.29 -0.28
CA LEU A 50 -3.62 -8.07 -1.50
C LEU A 50 -2.85 -9.40 -1.53
N GLY A 51 -1.60 -9.41 -1.06
CA GLY A 51 -0.78 -10.62 -1.02
C GLY A 51 -1.36 -11.75 -0.14
N VAL A 52 -2.10 -11.40 0.92
CA VAL A 52 -2.72 -12.38 1.85
C VAL A 52 -4.22 -12.57 1.62
N LYS A 53 -4.88 -11.66 0.90
CA LYS A 53 -6.34 -11.69 0.72
C LYS A 53 -6.83 -12.98 0.06
N ASP A 54 -6.15 -13.41 -0.99
CA ASP A 54 -6.59 -14.58 -1.78
C ASP A 54 -6.33 -15.90 -1.04
N SER A 55 -5.22 -16.00 -0.29
CA SER A 55 -4.93 -17.17 0.54
C SER A 55 -5.96 -17.33 1.67
N ILE A 56 -6.29 -16.23 2.35
CA ILE A 56 -7.31 -16.21 3.40
C ILE A 56 -8.67 -16.59 2.82
N LYS A 57 -9.06 -16.00 1.69
CA LYS A 57 -10.36 -16.28 1.06
C LYS A 57 -10.50 -17.76 0.66
N ALA A 58 -9.42 -18.40 0.25
CA ALA A 58 -9.40 -19.83 -0.06
C ALA A 58 -9.54 -20.72 1.19
N GLY A 59 -9.00 -20.28 2.34
CA GLY A 59 -9.04 -21.03 3.60
C GLY A 59 -10.34 -20.86 4.42
N LEU A 60 -11.29 -20.04 3.96
CA LEU A 60 -12.51 -19.77 4.71
C LEU A 60 -13.46 -20.98 4.79
N PRO A 61 -14.06 -21.26 5.96
CA PRO A 61 -15.01 -22.35 6.11
C PRO A 61 -16.27 -22.12 5.28
N ARG A 62 -16.74 -23.18 4.63
CA ARG A 62 -17.95 -23.19 3.80
C ARG A 62 -19.08 -23.92 4.53
N ARG A 63 -20.24 -23.27 4.69
CA ARG A 63 -21.46 -23.90 5.24
C ARG A 63 -22.55 -23.86 4.19
N GLY A 64 -23.14 -25.02 3.86
CA GLY A 64 -24.23 -25.11 2.86
C GLY A 64 -23.85 -24.56 1.48
N GLY A 65 -22.60 -24.75 1.05
CA GLY A 65 -22.15 -24.25 -0.25
C GLY A 65 -21.90 -22.73 -0.31
N LYS A 66 -22.02 -21.98 0.79
CA LYS A 66 -21.68 -20.55 0.84
C LYS A 66 -20.44 -20.31 1.70
N THR A 67 -19.49 -19.55 1.17
CA THR A 67 -18.31 -19.07 1.91
C THR A 67 -18.71 -17.82 2.67
N ARG A 68 -18.30 -17.68 3.93
CA ARG A 68 -18.57 -16.47 4.72
C ARG A 68 -17.86 -15.24 4.14
N ALA A 69 -18.33 -14.05 4.46
CA ALA A 69 -17.64 -12.81 4.12
C ALA A 69 -16.33 -12.69 4.92
N LEU A 70 -15.33 -12.04 4.31
CA LEU A 70 -14.06 -11.71 4.97
C LEU A 70 -14.32 -10.70 6.10
N SER A 71 -13.77 -10.96 7.27
CA SER A 71 -13.77 -10.04 8.41
C SER A 71 -12.35 -9.59 8.77
N LYS A 72 -12.22 -8.55 9.59
CA LYS A 72 -10.91 -8.02 9.99
C LYS A 72 -10.08 -9.08 10.73
N GLU A 73 -10.76 -9.93 11.49
CA GLU A 73 -10.15 -10.99 12.30
C GLU A 73 -9.43 -12.02 11.42
N ASP A 74 -9.90 -12.24 10.19
CA ASP A 74 -9.26 -13.17 9.23
C ASP A 74 -7.83 -12.74 8.87
N PHE A 75 -7.54 -11.44 8.92
CA PHE A 75 -6.23 -10.86 8.63
C PHE A 75 -5.34 -10.72 9.86
N SER A 76 -5.89 -10.89 11.07
CA SER A 76 -5.16 -10.67 12.33
C SER A 76 -4.06 -11.71 12.60
N GLN A 77 -4.12 -12.88 11.95
CA GLN A 77 -3.17 -13.98 12.14
C GLN A 77 -2.27 -14.24 10.92
N GLN A 78 -2.38 -13.44 9.86
CA GLN A 78 -1.52 -13.57 8.68
C GLN A 78 -0.60 -12.36 8.52
N SER A 79 0.69 -12.58 8.73
CA SER A 79 1.75 -11.67 8.30
C SER A 79 2.15 -11.98 6.85
N ALA A 80 2.14 -10.95 6.00
CA ALA A 80 2.70 -11.01 4.64
C ALA A 80 4.24 -11.05 4.63
#